data_AF-A0A2I0DUW2-F1
#
_entry.id   AF-A0A2I0DUW2-F1
#
_cell.length_a   1.000
_cell.length_b   1.000
_cell.length_c   1.000
_cell.angle_alpha   90.00
_cell.angle_beta   90.00
_cell.angle_gamma   90.00
#
_symmetry.space_group_name_H-M   'P 1'
#
loop_
_entity.id
_entity.type
_entity.pdbx_description
1 polymer ?
#
loop_
_entity_poly.entity_id
_entity_poly.type
_entity_poly.pdbx_seq_one_letter_code
_entity_poly.pdbx_strand_id
1 'polypeptide(L)'
;MKSNQSLIRKSHFLGTKIRNLRKRNHLTMEDLSARCVRVDPESAPSVSYLSMIERGKRVPSAGMLAVIATVFQKEVDWFLDDVPEDDAITPDKGRRGGISGMALEPSFLFSSDILQIAIPEMLSQTGTTGREFAHLLIRAHQEHHQNHFPDLERAAEEVGQKRLPLALEDIKDIAKSLGLKLKWIDRTPQEVVDEMGVSTAHVVTSFFEPPSTIYLNKMLKSYPTRLKYDLSVHIGHCVLHNKDGLKCVLTAGRRHTAAHEEIATPASSTLNAQDILHAWRDFESSFFAGALLCPKVPFRQLLDRHGYEINVNKTVGVSASVAMRRMTVVSPYPHWHYFDAYAPGKLKAVYRGNGIPLPWGNMRVVEDPCQHWAVFRMINEPQVGTSAQISILDVAQEPRIYCCESIKVEDMAGNNHVLCAGIDLNPAIDAQGGDAASIAAELKQICADNSGSVDMPKHIKQNLMSVAKILNINWVERGIQNEARLICSRGAVCPRQPSCYQAGKALCEEA
;
A
#
# COMPACT_ATOMS: atom_id res chain seq x y z
N MET A 1 -47.47 17.10 -13.45
CA MET A 1 -46.29 16.84 -14.32
C MET A 1 -45.09 17.81 -14.10
N LYS A 2 -45.12 18.77 -13.16
CA LYS A 2 -43.96 19.67 -12.88
C LYS A 2 -42.97 19.17 -11.82
N SER A 3 -43.33 18.22 -10.92
CA SER A 3 -42.40 17.77 -9.85
C SER A 3 -41.33 16.77 -10.30
N ASN A 4 -41.57 15.99 -11.36
CA ASN A 4 -40.59 15.01 -11.84
C ASN A 4 -39.30 15.64 -12.41
N GLN A 5 -39.39 16.81 -13.05
CA GLN A 5 -38.20 17.53 -13.54
C GLN A 5 -37.38 18.16 -12.40
N SER A 6 -38.02 18.51 -11.28
CA SER A 6 -37.38 19.03 -10.06
C SER A 6 -36.57 17.94 -9.34
N LEU A 7 -37.15 16.74 -9.19
CA LEU A 7 -36.48 15.59 -8.57
C LEU A 7 -35.21 15.17 -9.31
N ILE A 8 -35.20 15.22 -10.64
CA ILE A 8 -34.02 14.85 -11.46
C ILE A 8 -32.83 15.81 -11.21
N ARG A 9 -33.09 17.11 -10.99
CA ARG A 9 -32.02 18.11 -10.71
C ARG A 9 -31.52 18.09 -9.25
N LYS A 10 -32.29 17.54 -8.32
CA LYS A 10 -31.98 17.49 -6.88
C LYS A 10 -31.57 16.10 -6.37
N SER A 11 -31.49 15.11 -7.25
CA SER A 11 -31.22 13.70 -6.88
C SER A 11 -29.78 13.26 -7.11
N HIS A 12 -28.86 14.20 -7.32
CA HIS A 12 -27.45 13.88 -7.62
C HIS A 12 -26.80 13.00 -6.55
N PHE A 13 -27.11 13.22 -5.27
CA PHE A 13 -26.56 12.42 -4.16
C PHE A 13 -27.52 11.35 -3.62
N LEU A 14 -28.73 11.24 -4.17
CA LEU A 14 -29.80 10.36 -3.68
C LEU A 14 -29.34 8.89 -3.58
N GLY A 15 -28.75 8.39 -4.66
CA GLY A 15 -28.26 7.02 -4.73
C GLY A 15 -27.17 6.73 -3.69
N THR A 16 -26.21 7.65 -3.53
CA THR A 16 -25.12 7.50 -2.57
C THR A 16 -25.57 7.64 -1.12
N LYS A 17 -26.50 8.56 -0.82
CA LYS A 17 -27.13 8.69 0.51
C LYS A 17 -27.83 7.38 0.92
N ILE A 18 -28.64 6.79 0.03
CA ILE A 18 -29.30 5.49 0.27
C ILE A 18 -28.27 4.38 0.47
N ARG A 19 -27.26 4.30 -0.40
CA ARG A 19 -26.22 3.26 -0.34
C ARG A 19 -25.42 3.33 0.96
N ASN A 20 -25.03 4.53 1.39
CA ASN A 20 -24.24 4.74 2.60
C ASN A 20 -25.07 4.44 3.86
N LEU A 21 -26.32 4.90 3.94
CA LEU A 21 -27.23 4.55 5.03
C LEU A 21 -27.42 3.03 5.11
N ARG A 22 -27.63 2.36 3.98
CA ARG A 22 -27.78 0.90 3.94
C ARG A 22 -26.54 0.19 4.48
N LYS A 23 -25.34 0.59 4.03
CA LYS A 23 -24.07 -0.01 4.46
C LYS A 23 -23.77 0.20 5.94
N ARG A 24 -24.01 1.41 6.47
CA ARG A 24 -23.79 1.74 7.90
C ARG A 24 -24.69 0.95 8.82
N ASN A 25 -25.91 0.67 8.37
CA ASN A 25 -26.85 -0.16 9.11
C ASN A 25 -26.67 -1.67 8.82
N HIS A 26 -25.57 -2.06 8.15
CA HIS A 26 -25.24 -3.45 7.80
C HIS A 26 -26.35 -4.21 7.06
N LEU A 27 -27.13 -3.52 6.21
CA LEU A 27 -28.22 -4.12 5.46
C LEU A 27 -27.76 -4.59 4.08
N THR A 28 -28.16 -5.80 3.69
CA THR A 28 -28.08 -6.22 2.29
C THR A 28 -29.14 -5.47 1.45
N MET A 29 -29.03 -5.52 0.12
CA MET A 29 -30.09 -4.96 -0.74
C MET A 29 -31.41 -5.72 -0.59
N GLU A 30 -31.33 -7.03 -0.30
CA GLU A 30 -32.49 -7.87 0.02
C GLU A 30 -33.15 -7.44 1.32
N ASP A 31 -32.37 -7.19 2.38
CA ASP A 31 -32.89 -6.71 3.66
C ASP A 31 -33.62 -5.37 3.53
N LEU A 32 -33.04 -4.43 2.76
CA LEU A 32 -33.67 -3.13 2.53
C LEU A 32 -34.97 -3.28 1.73
N SER A 33 -34.95 -4.07 0.65
CA SER A 33 -36.16 -4.34 -0.16
C SER A 33 -37.27 -4.98 0.68
N ALA A 34 -36.94 -5.99 1.49
CA ALA A 34 -37.89 -6.67 2.37
C ALA A 34 -38.48 -5.73 3.44
N ARG A 35 -37.68 -4.80 3.99
CA ARG A 35 -38.16 -3.77 4.92
C ARG A 35 -39.09 -2.78 4.23
N CYS A 36 -38.79 -2.37 3.00
CA CYS A 36 -39.68 -1.52 2.21
C CYS A 36 -41.03 -2.19 1.92
N VAL A 37 -41.03 -3.49 1.57
CA VAL A 37 -42.27 -4.27 1.35
C VAL A 37 -43.15 -4.32 2.60
N ARG A 38 -42.55 -4.36 3.81
CA ARG A 38 -43.31 -4.31 5.07
C ARG A 38 -43.99 -2.96 5.34
N VAL A 39 -43.46 -1.87 4.77
CA VAL A 39 -44.02 -0.52 4.94
C VAL A 39 -45.13 -0.28 3.92
N ASP A 40 -44.83 -0.50 2.64
CA ASP A 40 -45.81 -0.40 1.56
C ASP A 40 -45.40 -1.34 0.40
N PRO A 41 -46.13 -2.46 0.20
CA PRO A 41 -45.85 -3.40 -0.89
C PRO A 41 -45.93 -2.79 -2.29
N GLU A 42 -46.79 -1.80 -2.52
CA GLU A 42 -47.04 -1.23 -3.86
C GLU A 42 -45.91 -0.29 -4.30
N SER A 43 -45.35 0.47 -3.36
CA SER A 43 -44.26 1.42 -3.63
C SER A 43 -42.86 0.84 -3.33
N ALA A 44 -42.77 -0.41 -2.88
CA ALA A 44 -41.51 -1.03 -2.51
C ALA A 44 -40.60 -1.29 -3.73
N PRO A 45 -39.31 -0.89 -3.68
CA PRO A 45 -38.37 -1.18 -4.75
C PRO A 45 -37.92 -2.64 -4.70
N SER A 46 -37.83 -3.27 -5.87
CA SER A 46 -37.16 -4.57 -6.01
C SER A 46 -35.65 -4.43 -5.80
N VAL A 47 -34.97 -5.54 -5.50
CA VAL A 47 -33.50 -5.58 -5.33
C VAL A 47 -32.76 -5.02 -6.55
N SER A 48 -33.20 -5.37 -7.75
CA SER A 48 -32.61 -4.87 -9.00
C SER A 48 -32.86 -3.36 -9.19
N TYR A 49 -34.02 -2.87 -8.78
CA TYR A 49 -34.35 -1.44 -8.86
C TYR A 49 -33.59 -0.61 -7.83
N LEU A 50 -33.46 -1.08 -6.59
CA LEU A 50 -32.57 -0.50 -5.57
C LEU A 50 -31.13 -0.37 -6.07
N SER A 51 -30.61 -1.43 -6.69
CA SER A 51 -29.26 -1.41 -7.29
C SER A 51 -29.11 -0.34 -8.38
N MET A 52 -30.17 -0.07 -9.15
CA MET A 52 -30.15 0.99 -10.17
C MET A 52 -30.21 2.39 -9.53
N ILE A 53 -30.98 2.56 -8.45
CA ILE A 53 -31.05 3.81 -7.69
C ILE A 53 -29.71 4.12 -7.03
N GLU A 54 -29.10 3.15 -6.33
CA GLU A 54 -27.81 3.34 -5.64
C GLU A 54 -26.64 3.67 -6.58
N ARG A 55 -26.76 3.32 -7.86
CA ARG A 55 -25.78 3.65 -8.92
C ARG A 55 -26.10 4.94 -9.66
N GLY A 56 -27.16 5.66 -9.26
CA GLY A 56 -27.63 6.88 -9.94
C GLY A 56 -28.17 6.63 -11.35
N LYS A 57 -28.47 5.38 -11.73
CA LYS A 57 -29.03 5.03 -13.05
C LYS A 57 -30.53 5.26 -13.15
N ARG A 58 -31.23 5.28 -12.02
CA ARG A 58 -32.69 5.52 -11.94
C ARG A 58 -33.01 6.40 -10.75
N VAL A 59 -34.03 7.25 -10.92
CA VAL A 59 -34.61 8.07 -9.86
C VAL A 59 -35.88 7.38 -9.37
N PRO A 60 -36.04 7.13 -8.07
CA PRO A 60 -37.27 6.55 -7.51
C PRO A 60 -38.46 7.49 -7.69
N SER A 61 -39.67 6.91 -7.73
CA SER A 61 -40.90 7.71 -7.61
C SER A 61 -41.01 8.33 -6.22
N ALA A 62 -41.84 9.37 -6.08
CA ALA A 62 -42.05 10.03 -4.79
C ALA A 62 -42.56 9.05 -3.70
N GLY A 63 -43.46 8.13 -4.07
CA GLY A 63 -43.96 7.10 -3.15
C GLY A 63 -42.86 6.13 -2.71
N MET A 64 -42.02 5.68 -3.65
CA MET A 64 -40.89 4.81 -3.35
C MET A 64 -39.84 5.49 -2.46
N LEU A 65 -39.57 6.77 -2.70
CA LEU A 65 -38.66 7.55 -1.86
C LEU A 65 -39.22 7.72 -0.44
N ALA A 66 -40.53 7.96 -0.30
CA ALA A 66 -41.18 8.04 1.01
C ALA A 66 -41.08 6.73 1.80
N VAL A 67 -41.21 5.58 1.13
CA VAL A 67 -41.00 4.26 1.76
C VAL A 67 -39.56 4.09 2.25
N ILE A 68 -38.58 4.42 1.42
CA ILE A 68 -37.17 4.35 1.80
C ILE A 68 -36.87 5.29 2.98
N ALA A 69 -37.41 6.50 2.94
CA ALA A 69 -37.28 7.51 3.98
C ALA A 69 -37.89 7.03 5.31
N THR A 70 -39.05 6.37 5.26
CA THR A 70 -39.69 5.74 6.42
C THR A 70 -38.84 4.64 7.03
N VAL A 71 -38.26 3.75 6.20
CA VAL A 71 -37.39 2.66 6.69
C VAL A 71 -36.13 3.21 7.40
N PHE A 72 -35.56 4.31 6.91
CA PHE A 72 -34.39 4.95 7.51
C PHE A 72 -34.72 6.01 8.57
N GLN A 73 -36.00 6.27 8.85
CA GLN A 73 -36.46 7.33 9.75
C GLN A 73 -35.83 8.70 9.41
N LYS A 74 -35.90 9.08 8.14
CA LYS A 74 -35.42 10.35 7.60
C LYS A 74 -36.55 11.05 6.86
N GLU A 75 -36.46 12.37 6.78
CA GLU A 75 -37.35 13.16 5.92
C GLU A 75 -37.00 12.96 4.45
N VAL A 76 -38.00 13.02 3.56
CA VAL A 76 -37.80 12.87 2.11
C VAL A 76 -36.84 13.92 1.57
N ASP A 77 -36.94 15.15 2.07
CA ASP A 77 -36.10 16.28 1.64
C ASP A 77 -34.62 16.08 1.98
N TRP A 78 -34.29 15.33 3.05
CA TRP A 78 -32.91 15.00 3.40
C TRP A 78 -32.19 14.26 2.25
N PHE A 79 -32.93 13.44 1.49
CA PHE A 79 -32.39 12.73 0.34
C PHE A 79 -32.24 13.62 -0.92
N LEU A 80 -32.91 14.76 -0.93
CA LEU A 80 -33.00 15.72 -2.05
C LEU A 80 -32.19 17.00 -1.81
N ASP A 81 -31.58 17.17 -0.63
CA ASP A 81 -30.75 18.33 -0.32
C ASP A 81 -29.39 18.30 -1.05
N ASP A 82 -29.04 19.46 -1.62
CA ASP A 82 -27.85 19.73 -2.45
C ASP A 82 -26.58 19.99 -1.64
N VAL A 83 -26.65 20.05 -0.29
CA VAL A 83 -25.48 20.29 0.58
C VAL A 83 -25.00 18.98 1.22
N PRO A 84 -23.74 18.57 0.98
CA PRO A 84 -23.13 17.41 1.63
C PRO A 84 -23.00 17.59 3.15
N GLU A 85 -23.55 16.68 3.95
CA GLU A 85 -22.91 16.31 5.20
C GLU A 85 -21.74 15.38 4.83
N ASP A 86 -20.49 15.76 5.10
CA ASP A 86 -19.28 14.99 4.74
C ASP A 86 -19.35 13.55 5.23
N ASP A 87 -19.86 13.40 6.45
CA ASP A 87 -20.06 12.12 7.09
C ASP A 87 -21.12 11.29 6.40
N ALA A 88 -22.04 11.81 5.57
CA ALA A 88 -23.12 11.04 4.93
C ALA A 88 -22.75 10.49 3.54
N ILE A 89 -21.74 11.06 2.89
CA ILE A 89 -21.44 10.81 1.47
C ILE A 89 -20.09 10.10 1.30
N THR A 90 -19.15 10.28 2.24
CA THR A 90 -17.88 9.55 2.26
C THR A 90 -18.11 8.04 2.36
N PRO A 91 -17.56 7.22 1.43
CA PRO A 91 -17.70 5.78 1.49
C PRO A 91 -17.00 5.24 2.75
N ASP A 92 -17.73 4.53 3.60
CA ASP A 92 -17.13 3.77 4.68
C ASP A 92 -16.28 2.64 4.08
N LYS A 93 -14.95 2.79 4.15
CA LYS A 93 -13.98 1.77 3.72
C LYS A 93 -13.90 0.60 4.69
N GLY A 94 -14.58 0.65 5.83
CA GLY A 94 -14.51 -0.34 6.88
C GLY A 94 -13.06 -0.59 7.31
N ARG A 95 -12.73 -1.84 7.63
CA ARG A 95 -11.37 -2.29 8.03
C ARG A 95 -10.33 -2.29 6.89
N ARG A 96 -10.66 -1.80 5.68
CA ARG A 96 -9.74 -1.82 4.53
C ARG A 96 -8.88 -0.57 4.55
N GLY A 97 -7.60 -0.72 4.93
CA GLY A 97 -6.64 0.37 4.99
C GLY A 97 -6.46 1.10 3.66
N GLY A 98 -5.96 2.33 3.75
CA GLY A 98 -5.69 3.25 2.64
C GLY A 98 -6.21 4.65 2.93
N ILE A 99 -5.85 5.62 2.09
CA ILE A 99 -6.42 6.98 2.12
C ILE A 99 -7.95 6.94 2.02
N SER A 100 -8.67 7.79 2.78
CA SER A 100 -10.13 7.88 2.66
C SER A 100 -10.51 8.12 1.19
N GLY A 101 -11.48 7.35 0.70
CA GLY A 101 -11.94 7.51 -0.69
C GLY A 101 -12.83 8.74 -0.79
N MET A 102 -12.79 9.42 -1.93
CA MET A 102 -13.79 10.44 -2.23
C MET A 102 -15.06 9.79 -2.75
N ALA A 103 -16.22 10.36 -2.44
CA ALA A 103 -17.45 9.99 -3.11
C ALA A 103 -17.43 10.49 -4.56
N LEU A 104 -17.70 9.58 -5.48
CA LEU A 104 -17.68 9.88 -6.91
C LEU A 104 -19.06 10.38 -7.34
N GLU A 105 -19.37 11.64 -6.99
CA GLU A 105 -20.65 12.27 -7.29
C GLU A 105 -20.49 13.66 -7.96
N PRO A 106 -21.35 14.03 -8.93
CA PRO A 106 -22.39 13.19 -9.54
C PRO A 106 -21.84 11.98 -10.31
N SER A 107 -22.41 10.79 -10.09
CA SER A 107 -21.86 9.52 -10.59
C SER A 107 -21.66 9.45 -12.11
N PHE A 108 -22.42 10.23 -12.87
CA PHE A 108 -22.27 10.29 -14.33
C PHE A 108 -20.92 10.87 -14.78
N LEU A 109 -20.31 11.80 -14.01
CA LEU A 109 -18.98 12.36 -14.27
C LEU A 109 -17.85 11.32 -14.09
N PHE A 110 -18.11 10.27 -13.32
CA PHE A 110 -17.17 9.20 -13.02
C PHE A 110 -17.50 7.91 -13.78
N SER A 111 -18.23 8.03 -14.89
CA SER A 111 -18.42 6.93 -15.85
C SER A 111 -17.08 6.48 -16.45
N SER A 112 -17.01 5.21 -16.87
CA SER A 112 -15.81 4.65 -17.52
C SER A 112 -15.34 5.50 -18.68
N ASP A 113 -16.28 6.00 -19.48
CA ASP A 113 -16.00 6.69 -20.73
C ASP A 113 -15.40 8.08 -20.46
N ILE A 114 -15.92 8.80 -19.46
CA ILE A 114 -15.35 10.09 -19.05
C ILE A 114 -13.99 9.89 -18.38
N LEU A 115 -13.84 8.90 -17.49
CA LEU A 115 -12.57 8.63 -16.82
C LEU A 115 -11.47 8.21 -17.79
N GLN A 116 -11.79 7.43 -18.83
CA GLN A 116 -10.84 7.05 -19.88
C GLN A 116 -10.28 8.25 -20.65
N ILE A 117 -11.00 9.37 -20.71
CA ILE A 117 -10.57 10.60 -21.37
C ILE A 117 -9.90 11.56 -20.37
N ALA A 118 -10.51 11.74 -19.19
CA ALA A 118 -10.06 12.72 -18.20
C ALA A 118 -8.76 12.31 -17.50
N ILE A 119 -8.52 11.01 -17.29
CA ILE A 119 -7.30 10.53 -16.62
C ILE A 119 -6.04 10.83 -17.46
N PRO A 120 -5.96 10.48 -18.76
CA PRO A 120 -4.81 10.87 -19.60
C PRO A 120 -4.55 12.38 -19.60
N GLU A 121 -5.60 13.19 -19.70
CA GLU A 121 -5.50 14.65 -19.66
C GLU A 121 -4.91 15.14 -18.33
N MET A 122 -5.43 14.66 -17.20
CA MET A 122 -4.92 14.97 -15.87
C MET A 122 -3.44 14.55 -15.69
N LEU A 123 -3.05 13.39 -16.20
CA LEU A 123 -1.67 12.91 -16.11
C LEU A 123 -0.72 13.76 -16.95
N SER A 124 -1.13 14.15 -18.16
CA SER A 124 -0.41 15.09 -19.02
C SER A 124 -0.21 16.44 -18.32
N GLN A 125 -1.27 17.02 -17.76
CA GLN A 125 -1.22 18.31 -17.05
C GLN A 125 -0.36 18.26 -15.77
N THR A 126 -0.35 17.12 -15.07
CA THR A 126 0.42 16.95 -13.82
C THR A 126 1.88 16.53 -14.07
N GLY A 127 2.23 16.14 -15.30
CA GLY A 127 3.53 15.59 -15.66
C GLY A 127 3.76 14.17 -15.12
N THR A 128 2.68 13.44 -14.80
CA THR A 128 2.77 12.08 -14.24
C THR A 128 2.88 11.06 -15.37
N THR A 129 3.89 10.19 -15.33
CA THR A 129 4.08 9.17 -16.38
C THR A 129 3.08 8.01 -16.25
N GLY A 130 2.80 7.31 -17.36
CA GLY A 130 1.92 6.14 -17.36
C GLY A 130 2.37 5.04 -16.39
N ARG A 131 3.68 4.85 -16.22
CA ARG A 131 4.26 3.89 -15.27
C ARG A 131 4.06 4.30 -13.81
N GLU A 132 4.21 5.59 -13.48
CA GLU A 132 3.96 6.09 -12.13
C GLU A 132 2.48 5.96 -11.76
N PHE A 133 1.60 6.23 -12.72
CA PHE A 133 0.17 6.00 -12.57
C PHE A 133 -0.13 4.51 -12.35
N ALA A 134 0.47 3.62 -13.13
CA ALA A 134 0.33 2.17 -12.97
C ALA A 134 0.74 1.71 -11.55
N HIS A 135 1.87 2.19 -11.02
CA HIS A 135 2.28 1.88 -9.65
C HIS A 135 1.32 2.46 -8.59
N LEU A 136 0.64 3.57 -8.87
CA LEU A 136 -0.40 4.10 -7.98
C LEU A 136 -1.64 3.19 -8.00
N LEU A 137 -2.07 2.73 -9.18
CA LEU A 137 -3.16 1.75 -9.32
C LEU A 137 -2.85 0.43 -8.62
N ILE A 138 -1.64 -0.11 -8.81
CA ILE A 138 -1.19 -1.36 -8.16
C ILE A 138 -1.23 -1.19 -6.64
N ARG A 139 -0.71 -0.09 -6.09
CA ARG A 139 -0.75 0.18 -4.65
C ARG A 139 -2.19 0.25 -4.13
N ALA A 140 -3.08 0.97 -4.81
CA ALA A 140 -4.49 1.03 -4.43
C ALA A 140 -5.14 -0.36 -4.48
N HIS A 141 -4.79 -1.17 -5.46
CA HIS A 141 -5.26 -2.55 -5.59
C HIS A 141 -4.74 -3.45 -4.45
N GLN A 142 -3.46 -3.35 -4.08
CA GLN A 142 -2.87 -4.07 -2.95
C GLN A 142 -3.51 -3.67 -1.61
N GLU A 143 -3.72 -2.37 -1.38
CA GLU A 143 -4.37 -1.85 -0.18
C GLU A 143 -5.83 -2.36 -0.08
N HIS A 144 -6.57 -2.33 -1.19
CA HIS A 144 -7.95 -2.84 -1.25
C HIS A 144 -8.05 -4.33 -0.88
N HIS A 145 -7.08 -5.14 -1.31
CA HIS A 145 -7.03 -6.58 -1.05
C HIS A 145 -6.24 -6.95 0.21
N GLN A 146 -5.77 -5.98 1.00
CA GLN A 146 -4.88 -6.23 2.15
C GLN A 146 -3.67 -7.13 1.79
N ASN A 147 -3.12 -6.92 0.60
CA ASN A 147 -2.02 -7.71 0.01
C ASN A 147 -2.30 -9.22 -0.12
N HIS A 148 -3.56 -9.65 -0.06
CA HIS A 148 -3.94 -11.06 -0.12
C HIS A 148 -4.29 -11.47 -1.55
N PHE A 149 -3.47 -12.35 -2.13
CA PHE A 149 -3.61 -12.84 -3.51
C PHE A 149 -3.53 -14.38 -3.56
N PRO A 150 -4.61 -15.11 -3.21
CA PRO A 150 -4.60 -16.57 -3.06
C PRO A 150 -4.14 -17.34 -4.29
N ASP A 151 -4.45 -16.84 -5.49
CA ASP A 151 -4.13 -17.54 -6.72
C ASP A 151 -2.63 -17.45 -7.04
N LEU A 152 -1.99 -16.30 -6.77
CA LEU A 152 -0.54 -16.14 -6.88
C LEU A 152 0.20 -16.99 -5.82
N GLU A 153 -0.33 -17.04 -4.61
CA GLU A 153 0.16 -17.92 -3.53
C GLU A 153 0.09 -19.39 -3.94
N ARG A 154 -1.07 -19.84 -4.44
CA ARG A 154 -1.29 -21.21 -4.87
C ARG A 154 -0.34 -21.59 -5.99
N ALA A 155 -0.21 -20.75 -7.01
CA ALA A 155 0.71 -20.99 -8.13
C ALA A 155 2.15 -21.14 -7.65
N ALA A 156 2.61 -20.26 -6.74
CA ALA A 156 3.96 -20.35 -6.19
C ALA A 156 4.17 -21.60 -5.32
N GLU A 157 3.16 -21.98 -4.53
CA GLU A 157 3.19 -23.18 -3.68
C GLU A 157 3.17 -24.48 -4.49
N GLU A 158 2.47 -24.51 -5.62
CA GLU A 158 2.46 -25.64 -6.57
C GLU A 158 3.83 -25.82 -7.24
N VAL A 159 4.49 -24.73 -7.63
CA VAL A 159 5.84 -24.81 -8.22
C VAL A 159 6.91 -25.12 -7.15
N GLY A 160 6.85 -24.47 -5.99
CA GLY A 160 7.84 -24.60 -4.92
C GLY A 160 7.63 -25.80 -4.00
N GLN A 161 6.47 -26.45 -4.07
CA GLN A 161 6.05 -27.56 -3.21
C GLN A 161 6.13 -27.20 -1.71
N LYS A 162 5.84 -25.93 -1.39
CA LYS A 162 5.87 -25.35 -0.02
C LYS A 162 7.19 -25.59 0.73
N ARG A 163 8.31 -25.77 0.02
CA ARG A 163 9.62 -26.00 0.63
C ARG A 163 10.21 -24.71 1.20
N LEU A 164 10.75 -24.78 2.41
CA LEU A 164 11.44 -23.67 3.08
C LEU A 164 12.55 -24.24 3.99
N PRO A 165 13.82 -23.80 3.87
CA PRO A 165 14.35 -22.92 2.82
C PRO A 165 14.47 -23.63 1.47
N LEU A 166 14.42 -22.85 0.38
CA LEU A 166 14.68 -23.35 -0.97
C LEU A 166 16.12 -23.01 -1.37
N ALA A 167 16.94 -24.00 -1.76
CA ALA A 167 18.32 -23.74 -2.16
C ALA A 167 18.39 -23.09 -3.56
N LEU A 168 19.53 -22.47 -3.88
CA LEU A 168 19.72 -21.88 -5.22
C LEU A 168 19.68 -22.97 -6.32
N GLU A 169 20.23 -24.15 -6.06
CA GLU A 169 20.21 -25.26 -7.02
C GLU A 169 18.78 -25.76 -7.25
N ASP A 170 17.95 -25.85 -6.19
CA ASP A 170 16.52 -26.17 -6.35
C ASP A 170 15.80 -25.19 -7.28
N ILE A 171 16.09 -23.89 -7.16
CA ILE A 171 15.47 -22.86 -8.02
C ILE A 171 15.94 -23.01 -9.47
N LYS A 172 17.22 -23.33 -9.69
CA LYS A 172 17.73 -23.60 -11.03
C LYS A 172 17.08 -24.85 -11.63
N ASP A 173 16.85 -25.88 -10.82
CA ASP A 173 16.22 -27.12 -11.29
C ASP A 173 14.73 -26.92 -11.59
N ILE A 174 14.02 -26.12 -10.80
CA ILE A 174 12.66 -25.64 -11.13
C ILE A 174 12.66 -24.88 -12.46
N ALA A 175 13.61 -23.96 -12.66
CA ALA A 175 13.70 -23.23 -13.92
C ALA A 175 13.90 -24.18 -15.12
N LYS A 176 14.82 -25.15 -14.99
CA LYS A 176 15.06 -26.16 -16.03
C LYS A 176 13.84 -27.04 -16.29
N SER A 177 13.11 -27.46 -15.26
CA SER A 177 11.91 -28.30 -15.43
C SER A 177 10.78 -27.56 -16.17
N LEU A 178 10.75 -26.23 -16.10
CA LEU A 178 9.85 -25.36 -16.88
C LEU A 178 10.37 -25.09 -18.31
N GLY A 179 11.50 -25.70 -18.68
CA GLY A 179 12.16 -25.54 -19.97
C GLY A 179 12.87 -24.20 -20.14
N LEU A 180 13.27 -23.54 -19.04
CA LEU A 180 14.04 -22.30 -19.08
C LEU A 180 15.53 -22.58 -19.22
N LYS A 181 16.21 -21.80 -20.06
CA LYS A 181 17.66 -21.87 -20.31
C LYS A 181 18.35 -20.70 -19.63
N LEU A 182 19.35 -20.99 -18.80
CA LEU A 182 20.13 -19.96 -18.10
C LEU A 182 21.41 -19.64 -18.88
N LYS A 183 21.62 -18.37 -19.22
CA LYS A 183 22.85 -17.88 -19.86
C LYS A 183 23.50 -16.79 -19.01
N TRP A 184 24.83 -16.82 -18.92
CA TRP A 184 25.59 -15.83 -18.17
C TRP A 184 26.19 -14.78 -19.10
N ILE A 185 26.11 -13.51 -18.73
CA ILE A 185 26.65 -12.38 -19.50
C ILE A 185 27.53 -11.48 -18.64
N ASP A 186 28.56 -10.89 -19.25
CA ASP A 186 29.45 -9.92 -18.59
C ASP A 186 28.90 -8.49 -18.67
N ARG A 187 28.25 -8.15 -19.79
CA ARG A 187 27.64 -6.84 -20.02
C ARG A 187 26.24 -7.03 -20.58
N THR A 188 25.32 -6.19 -20.12
CA THR A 188 23.96 -6.13 -20.65
C THR A 188 24.01 -5.56 -22.08
N PRO A 189 23.31 -6.16 -23.06
CA PRO A 189 23.25 -5.62 -24.42
C PRO A 189 22.74 -4.18 -24.44
N GLN A 190 23.33 -3.34 -25.29
CA GLN A 190 23.02 -1.91 -25.36
C GLN A 190 21.53 -1.66 -25.67
N GLU A 191 20.92 -2.47 -26.54
CA GLU A 191 19.49 -2.42 -26.84
C GLU A 191 18.59 -2.54 -25.60
N VAL A 192 18.98 -3.36 -24.62
CA VAL A 192 18.22 -3.53 -23.36
C VAL A 192 18.44 -2.33 -22.43
N VAL A 193 19.60 -1.70 -22.50
CA VAL A 193 19.94 -0.48 -21.75
C VAL A 193 19.16 0.71 -22.31
N ASP A 194 19.11 0.82 -23.64
CA ASP A 194 18.46 1.90 -24.38
C ASP A 194 16.92 1.80 -24.26
N GLU A 195 16.33 0.59 -24.37
CA GLU A 195 14.89 0.35 -24.13
C GLU A 195 14.43 0.72 -22.70
N MET A 196 15.35 0.72 -21.74
CA MET A 196 15.05 0.91 -20.31
C MET A 196 15.43 2.28 -19.76
N GLY A 197 16.03 3.18 -20.57
CA GLY A 197 16.45 4.52 -20.16
C GLY A 197 17.44 4.51 -18.99
N VAL A 198 18.38 3.55 -18.99
CA VAL A 198 19.21 3.24 -17.82
C VAL A 198 20.35 4.26 -17.65
N SER A 199 20.32 5.06 -16.57
CA SER A 199 21.42 5.95 -16.18
C SER A 199 22.56 5.22 -15.45
N THR A 200 23.69 5.89 -15.22
CA THR A 200 24.91 5.35 -14.58
C THR A 200 24.73 4.82 -13.14
N ALA A 201 23.58 5.08 -12.49
CA ALA A 201 23.27 4.61 -11.13
C ALA A 201 22.61 3.22 -11.08
N HIS A 202 22.67 2.46 -12.18
CA HIS A 202 21.91 1.24 -12.38
C HIS A 202 22.72 0.06 -12.88
N VAL A 203 22.29 -1.12 -12.45
CA VAL A 203 22.80 -2.39 -12.95
C VAL A 203 21.61 -3.26 -13.38
N VAL A 204 21.55 -3.62 -14.65
CA VAL A 204 20.65 -4.69 -15.09
C VAL A 204 21.20 -6.02 -14.57
N THR A 205 20.44 -6.65 -13.67
CA THR A 205 20.87 -7.88 -13.00
C THR A 205 20.54 -9.10 -13.84
N SER A 206 19.35 -9.12 -14.45
CA SER A 206 18.92 -10.20 -15.33
C SER A 206 17.79 -9.75 -16.25
N PHE A 207 17.59 -10.48 -17.34
CA PHE A 207 16.43 -10.30 -18.19
C PHE A 207 15.97 -11.62 -18.84
N PHE A 208 14.68 -11.67 -19.16
CA PHE A 208 14.05 -12.75 -19.91
C PHE A 208 13.98 -12.40 -21.39
N GLU A 209 14.53 -13.28 -22.22
CA GLU A 209 14.37 -13.30 -23.67
C GLU A 209 13.37 -14.42 -24.03
N PRO A 210 12.17 -14.03 -24.50
CA PRO A 210 11.19 -14.98 -24.98
C PRO A 210 11.78 -15.91 -26.06
N PRO A 211 11.38 -17.19 -26.10
CA PRO A 211 10.36 -17.81 -25.27
C PRO A 211 10.92 -18.51 -24.02
N SER A 212 12.23 -18.56 -23.78
CA SER A 212 12.74 -19.46 -22.72
C SER A 212 14.12 -19.13 -22.14
N THR A 213 14.78 -18.06 -22.56
CA THR A 213 16.16 -17.81 -22.15
C THR A 213 16.20 -16.73 -21.07
N ILE A 214 16.82 -17.01 -19.94
CA ILE A 214 17.12 -16.03 -18.89
C ILE A 214 18.60 -15.69 -18.99
N TYR A 215 18.90 -14.42 -19.23
CA TYR A 215 20.26 -13.89 -19.16
C TYR A 215 20.53 -13.33 -17.76
N LEU A 216 21.62 -13.79 -17.15
CA LEU A 216 22.05 -13.44 -15.81
C LEU A 216 23.38 -12.72 -15.88
N ASN A 217 23.47 -11.54 -15.28
CA ASN A 217 24.74 -10.84 -15.14
C ASN A 217 25.67 -11.67 -14.23
N LYS A 218 26.92 -11.91 -14.65
CA LYS A 218 27.90 -12.68 -13.85
C LYS A 218 28.16 -12.10 -12.47
N MET A 219 27.93 -10.80 -12.27
CA MET A 219 28.01 -10.19 -10.94
C MET A 219 27.06 -10.84 -9.93
N LEU A 220 25.92 -11.39 -10.36
CA LEU A 220 24.98 -12.10 -9.49
C LEU A 220 25.59 -13.32 -8.77
N LYS A 221 26.71 -13.86 -9.27
CA LYS A 221 27.41 -14.97 -8.59
C LYS A 221 27.90 -14.58 -7.19
N SER A 222 28.24 -13.31 -6.99
CA SER A 222 28.67 -12.77 -5.68
C SER A 222 27.49 -12.42 -4.76
N TYR A 223 26.25 -12.45 -5.28
CA TYR A 223 25.03 -12.05 -4.56
C TYR A 223 23.95 -13.16 -4.62
N PRO A 224 24.16 -14.29 -3.92
CA PRO A 224 23.29 -15.47 -4.04
C PRO A 224 21.84 -15.19 -3.66
N THR A 225 21.57 -14.35 -2.66
CA THR A 225 20.19 -13.98 -2.25
C THR A 225 19.47 -13.23 -3.36
N ARG A 226 20.17 -12.34 -4.09
CA ARG A 226 19.61 -11.61 -5.22
C ARG A 226 19.45 -12.51 -6.45
N LEU A 227 20.39 -13.41 -6.71
CA LEU A 227 20.26 -14.40 -7.77
C LEU A 227 19.03 -15.31 -7.56
N LYS A 228 18.79 -15.76 -6.32
CA LYS A 228 17.56 -16.51 -5.97
C LYS A 228 16.31 -15.70 -6.28
N TYR A 229 16.29 -14.43 -5.91
CA TYR A 229 15.16 -13.54 -6.19
C TYR A 229 14.94 -13.36 -7.70
N ASP A 230 15.97 -13.00 -8.46
CA ASP A 230 15.89 -12.78 -9.90
C ASP A 230 15.34 -14.01 -10.64
N LEU A 231 15.89 -15.20 -10.35
CA LEU A 231 15.40 -16.45 -10.92
C LEU A 231 13.93 -16.72 -10.56
N SER A 232 13.55 -16.46 -9.30
CA SER A 232 12.18 -16.68 -8.83
C SER A 232 11.18 -15.74 -9.50
N VAL A 233 11.57 -14.50 -9.81
CA VAL A 233 10.74 -13.54 -10.57
C VAL A 233 10.57 -14.02 -12.01
N HIS A 234 11.63 -14.49 -12.67
CA HIS A 234 11.51 -15.02 -14.03
C HIS A 234 10.70 -16.32 -14.10
N ILE A 235 10.79 -17.19 -13.09
CA ILE A 235 9.91 -18.35 -12.94
C ILE A 235 8.45 -17.88 -12.83
N GLY A 236 8.17 -16.91 -11.95
CA GLY A 236 6.82 -16.34 -11.81
C GLY A 236 6.29 -15.76 -13.11
N HIS A 237 7.12 -15.00 -13.83
CA HIS A 237 6.77 -14.46 -15.14
C HIS A 237 6.39 -15.58 -16.13
N CYS A 238 7.19 -16.64 -16.21
CA CYS A 238 6.93 -17.78 -17.10
C CYS A 238 5.65 -18.55 -16.72
N VAL A 239 5.38 -18.71 -15.42
CA VAL A 239 4.23 -19.47 -14.92
C VAL A 239 2.93 -18.69 -15.08
N LEU A 240 2.95 -17.37 -14.84
CA LEU A 240 1.74 -16.55 -14.78
C LEU A 240 1.34 -15.91 -16.11
N HIS A 241 2.31 -15.58 -16.96
CA HIS A 241 2.06 -14.81 -18.19
C HIS A 241 2.32 -15.59 -19.46
N ASN A 242 2.54 -16.91 -19.33
CA ASN A 242 3.11 -17.75 -20.37
C ASN A 242 4.46 -17.19 -20.87
N LYS A 243 5.12 -17.92 -21.76
CA LYS A 243 6.40 -17.52 -22.39
C LYS A 243 6.25 -16.35 -23.39
N ASP A 244 5.17 -15.56 -23.25
CA ASP A 244 4.74 -14.54 -24.20
C ASP A 244 5.71 -13.35 -24.27
N GLY A 245 5.77 -12.75 -25.46
CA GLY A 245 6.86 -11.95 -26.02
C GLY A 245 7.27 -10.64 -25.33
N LEU A 246 6.90 -10.40 -24.07
CA LEU A 246 7.33 -9.21 -23.33
C LEU A 246 8.60 -9.50 -22.53
N LYS A 247 9.68 -8.75 -22.80
CA LYS A 247 10.92 -8.83 -22.01
C LYS A 247 10.64 -8.45 -20.56
N CYS A 248 10.98 -9.33 -19.61
CA CYS A 248 11.03 -9.00 -18.19
C CYS A 248 12.48 -8.62 -17.84
N VAL A 249 12.72 -7.40 -17.35
CA VAL A 249 14.07 -6.89 -17.05
C VAL A 249 14.15 -6.46 -15.59
N LEU A 250 15.12 -7.03 -14.87
CA LEU A 250 15.37 -6.75 -13.47
C LEU A 250 16.61 -5.87 -13.31
N THR A 251 16.49 -4.87 -12.45
CA THR A 251 17.57 -3.91 -12.16
C THR A 251 17.84 -3.79 -10.66
N ALA A 252 19.07 -3.48 -10.32
CA ALA A 252 19.49 -2.98 -9.01
C ALA A 252 19.83 -1.48 -9.12
N GLY A 253 19.73 -0.74 -8.02
CA GLY A 253 19.93 0.70 -7.99
C GLY A 253 18.66 1.53 -7.79
N ARG A 254 18.88 2.84 -7.66
CA ARG A 254 17.86 3.88 -7.52
C ARG A 254 17.25 4.21 -8.89
N ARG A 255 16.06 3.70 -9.21
CA ARG A 255 15.38 4.04 -10.49
C ARG A 255 15.11 5.53 -10.50
N HIS A 256 15.78 6.33 -11.33
CA HIS A 256 15.30 7.68 -11.59
C HIS A 256 13.96 7.55 -12.33
N THR A 257 12.90 7.92 -11.64
CA THR A 257 11.61 8.25 -12.25
C THR A 257 11.41 9.68 -11.79
N ALA A 258 11.49 10.59 -12.76
CA ALA A 258 11.35 12.04 -12.63
C ALA A 258 12.29 12.76 -11.64
N ALA A 259 13.43 13.23 -12.17
CA ALA A 259 13.97 14.58 -11.92
C ALA A 259 15.18 14.79 -12.85
N HIS A 260 15.03 15.69 -13.83
CA HIS A 260 16.00 16.15 -14.84
C HIS A 260 16.36 15.21 -15.99
N GLU A 261 15.43 15.07 -16.95
CA GLU A 261 15.80 14.99 -18.37
C GLU A 261 15.77 16.42 -18.94
N GLU A 262 16.92 17.10 -18.98
CA GLU A 262 17.05 18.28 -19.84
C GLU A 262 17.55 17.92 -21.25
N ILE A 263 18.01 16.69 -21.51
CA ILE A 263 18.50 16.32 -22.84
C ILE A 263 18.29 14.83 -23.08
N ALA A 264 17.12 14.43 -23.59
CA ALA A 264 16.96 13.40 -24.63
C ALA A 264 15.49 12.98 -24.77
N THR A 265 14.91 13.31 -25.93
CA THR A 265 13.66 12.78 -26.52
C THR A 265 12.35 12.97 -25.73
N PRO A 266 11.26 13.44 -26.39
CA PRO A 266 9.98 13.61 -25.72
C PRO A 266 9.45 12.23 -25.32
N ALA A 267 9.51 11.90 -24.03
CA ALA A 267 8.71 10.81 -23.47
C ALA A 267 7.26 11.07 -23.91
N SER A 268 6.67 10.16 -24.69
CA SER A 268 5.34 10.37 -25.21
C SER A 268 4.38 10.55 -24.03
N SER A 269 3.75 11.72 -23.94
CA SER A 269 2.71 12.03 -22.95
C SER A 269 1.44 11.17 -23.12
N THR A 270 1.42 10.26 -24.10
CA THR A 270 0.34 9.32 -24.32
C THR A 270 0.46 8.14 -23.36
N LEU A 271 -0.53 8.01 -22.48
CA LEU A 271 -0.73 6.89 -21.57
C LEU A 271 -0.72 5.57 -22.36
N ASN A 272 0.41 4.85 -22.37
CA ASN A 272 0.51 3.58 -23.08
C ASN A 272 -0.07 2.46 -22.21
N ALA A 273 -1.15 1.83 -22.65
CA ALA A 273 -1.76 0.68 -21.96
C ALA A 273 -0.76 -0.47 -21.74
N GLN A 274 0.26 -0.56 -22.60
CA GLN A 274 1.34 -1.51 -22.49
C GLN A 274 2.19 -1.27 -21.22
N ASP A 275 2.47 -0.03 -20.84
CA ASP A 275 3.24 0.30 -19.63
C ASP A 275 2.50 -0.14 -18.35
N ILE A 276 1.18 0.04 -18.33
CA ILE A 276 0.33 -0.42 -17.22
C ILE A 276 0.39 -1.95 -17.13
N LEU A 277 0.26 -2.64 -18.27
CA LEU A 277 0.32 -4.10 -18.32
C LEU A 277 1.69 -4.63 -17.87
N HIS A 278 2.79 -4.00 -18.30
CA HIS A 278 4.14 -4.35 -17.86
C HIS A 278 4.31 -4.17 -16.36
N ALA A 279 3.88 -3.03 -15.80
CA ALA A 279 3.96 -2.78 -14.36
C ALA A 279 3.13 -3.80 -13.56
N TRP A 280 1.96 -4.19 -14.06
CA TRP A 280 1.11 -5.20 -13.45
C TRP A 280 1.78 -6.59 -13.45
N ARG A 281 2.34 -7.02 -14.59
CA ARG A 281 3.07 -8.29 -14.72
C ARG A 281 4.32 -8.33 -13.84
N ASP A 282 5.06 -7.22 -13.76
CA ASP A 282 6.21 -7.07 -12.86
C ASP A 282 5.78 -7.27 -11.39
N PHE A 283 4.65 -6.68 -11.01
CA PHE A 283 4.06 -6.87 -9.67
C PHE A 283 3.70 -8.33 -9.41
N GLU A 284 2.94 -8.98 -10.29
CA GLU A 284 2.51 -10.38 -10.14
C GLU A 284 3.71 -11.33 -10.04
N SER A 285 4.70 -11.15 -10.91
CA SER A 285 5.93 -11.94 -10.93
C SER A 285 6.78 -11.73 -9.66
N SER A 286 6.86 -10.48 -9.17
CA SER A 286 7.52 -10.15 -7.91
C SER A 286 6.80 -10.73 -6.70
N PHE A 287 5.46 -10.70 -6.68
CA PHE A 287 4.67 -11.28 -5.60
C PHE A 287 4.86 -12.81 -5.57
N PHE A 288 4.75 -13.46 -6.73
CA PHE A 288 5.01 -14.88 -6.90
C PHE A 288 6.40 -15.27 -6.40
N ALA A 289 7.44 -14.51 -6.75
CA ALA A 289 8.80 -14.79 -6.29
C ALA A 289 8.92 -14.78 -4.75
N GLY A 290 8.25 -13.82 -4.09
CA GLY A 290 8.15 -13.79 -2.63
C GLY A 290 7.44 -15.00 -2.05
N ALA A 291 6.33 -15.43 -2.66
CA ALA A 291 5.59 -16.62 -2.24
C ALA A 291 6.35 -17.93 -2.49
N LEU A 292 7.13 -18.02 -3.58
CA LEU A 292 7.97 -19.17 -3.91
C LEU A 292 9.12 -19.32 -2.90
N LEU A 293 9.81 -18.23 -2.61
CA LEU A 293 10.96 -18.22 -1.70
C LEU A 293 10.56 -18.31 -0.23
N CYS A 294 9.36 -17.83 0.11
CA CYS A 294 8.82 -17.79 1.45
C CYS A 294 7.34 -18.21 1.45
N PRO A 295 7.05 -19.52 1.30
CA PRO A 295 5.67 -20.04 1.23
C PRO A 295 4.87 -19.69 2.47
N LYS A 296 3.56 -19.42 2.32
CA LYS A 296 2.76 -18.73 3.34
C LYS A 296 2.78 -19.42 4.70
N VAL A 297 2.44 -20.71 4.74
CA VAL A 297 2.32 -21.45 6.01
C VAL A 297 3.70 -21.71 6.65
N PRO A 298 4.70 -22.27 5.93
CA PRO A 298 6.04 -22.48 6.49
C PRO A 298 6.71 -21.19 6.97
N PHE A 299 6.61 -20.11 6.19
CA PHE A 299 7.25 -18.85 6.55
C PHE A 299 6.56 -18.18 7.74
N ARG A 300 5.23 -18.25 7.83
CA ARG A 300 4.51 -17.80 9.04
C ARG A 300 4.96 -18.55 10.29
N GLN A 301 5.04 -19.88 10.24
CA GLN A 301 5.51 -20.68 11.38
C GLN A 301 6.95 -20.32 11.78
N LEU A 302 7.81 -20.03 10.81
CA LEU A 302 9.17 -19.58 11.07
C LEU A 302 9.17 -18.20 11.76
N LEU A 303 8.37 -17.25 11.26
CA LEU A 303 8.22 -15.93 11.89
C LEU A 303 7.70 -16.02 13.32
N ASP A 304 6.68 -16.86 13.56
CA ASP A 304 6.12 -17.07 14.90
C ASP A 304 7.18 -17.61 15.88
N ARG A 305 8.02 -18.56 15.45
CA ARG A 305 9.10 -19.12 16.28
C ARG A 305 10.20 -18.10 16.62
N HIS A 306 10.39 -17.11 15.75
CA HIS A 306 11.44 -16.11 15.88
C HIS A 306 10.92 -14.73 16.28
N GLY A 307 9.64 -14.60 16.66
CA GLY A 307 9.08 -13.32 17.10
C GLY A 307 9.11 -12.21 16.04
N TYR A 308 8.92 -12.58 14.76
CA TYR A 308 8.91 -11.66 13.60
C TYR A 308 10.20 -10.84 13.37
N GLU A 309 11.36 -11.37 13.78
CA GLU A 309 12.66 -10.73 13.57
C GLU A 309 13.10 -10.67 12.10
N ILE A 310 13.67 -9.53 11.69
CA ILE A 310 14.20 -9.33 10.32
C ILE A 310 15.32 -10.34 10.00
N ASN A 311 16.11 -10.74 11.00
CA ASN A 311 17.25 -11.65 10.84
C ASN A 311 16.86 -13.05 10.31
N VAL A 312 15.58 -13.41 10.33
CA VAL A 312 15.06 -14.64 9.69
C VAL A 312 15.46 -14.75 8.22
N ASN A 313 15.72 -13.62 7.55
CA ASN A 313 16.19 -13.57 6.17
C ASN A 313 17.49 -14.38 5.96
N LYS A 314 18.37 -14.43 6.97
CA LYS A 314 19.66 -15.13 6.92
C LYS A 314 19.44 -16.64 6.96
N THR A 315 18.52 -17.10 7.82
CA THR A 315 18.12 -18.50 7.94
C THR A 315 17.49 -19.02 6.65
N VAL A 316 16.65 -18.21 5.99
CA VAL A 316 15.99 -18.59 4.73
C VAL A 316 16.91 -18.41 3.51
N GLY A 317 17.96 -17.59 3.64
CA GLY A 317 18.84 -17.22 2.55
C GLY A 317 18.13 -16.35 1.50
N VAL A 318 17.46 -15.29 1.94
CA VAL A 318 16.83 -14.24 1.10
C VAL A 318 17.28 -12.86 1.59
N SER A 319 17.03 -11.80 0.80
CA SER A 319 17.32 -10.44 1.27
C SER A 319 16.33 -9.99 2.35
N ALA A 320 16.75 -9.04 3.19
CA ALA A 320 15.88 -8.42 4.19
C ALA A 320 14.60 -7.85 3.55
N SER A 321 14.71 -7.24 2.37
CA SER A 321 13.55 -6.71 1.63
C SER A 321 12.52 -7.80 1.28
N VAL A 322 12.95 -8.98 0.86
CA VAL A 322 12.02 -10.09 0.55
C VAL A 322 11.33 -10.56 1.82
N ALA A 323 12.09 -10.80 2.90
CA ALA A 323 11.54 -11.24 4.18
C ALA A 323 10.53 -10.23 4.75
N MET A 324 10.89 -8.95 4.79
CA MET A 324 10.03 -7.88 5.33
C MET A 324 8.77 -7.66 4.49
N ARG A 325 8.87 -7.63 3.15
CA ARG A 325 7.69 -7.57 2.28
C ARG A 325 6.78 -8.78 2.48
N ARG A 326 7.37 -9.94 2.74
CA ARG A 326 6.59 -11.16 2.96
C ARG A 326 5.90 -11.18 4.32
N MET A 327 6.52 -10.62 5.36
CA MET A 327 5.89 -10.48 6.70
C MET A 327 4.53 -9.78 6.62
N THR A 328 4.39 -8.75 5.77
CA THR A 328 3.15 -7.95 5.67
C THR A 328 1.93 -8.72 5.13
N VAL A 329 2.12 -9.90 4.55
CA VAL A 329 1.06 -10.71 3.92
C VAL A 329 0.85 -12.07 4.60
N VAL A 330 1.90 -12.62 5.23
CA VAL A 330 1.77 -13.93 5.93
C VAL A 330 1.41 -13.79 7.41
N SER A 331 1.62 -12.62 8.00
CA SER A 331 1.23 -12.34 9.39
C SER A 331 -0.28 -12.51 9.56
N PRO A 332 -0.75 -13.10 10.68
CA PRO A 332 -2.18 -13.12 10.98
C PRO A 332 -2.71 -11.73 11.33
N TYR A 333 -1.84 -10.80 11.73
CA TYR A 333 -2.20 -9.41 11.97
C TYR A 333 -2.20 -8.65 10.64
N PRO A 334 -3.29 -7.97 10.22
CA PRO A 334 -3.38 -7.39 8.87
C PRO A 334 -2.87 -5.94 8.77
N HIS A 335 -2.65 -5.26 9.90
CA HIS A 335 -2.39 -3.82 9.93
C HIS A 335 -0.90 -3.48 9.77
N TRP A 336 -0.30 -3.93 8.67
CA TRP A 336 1.12 -3.70 8.34
C TRP A 336 1.32 -2.57 7.34
N HIS A 337 2.53 -2.01 7.34
CA HIS A 337 3.09 -1.22 6.26
C HIS A 337 4.54 -1.62 6.00
N TYR A 338 5.02 -1.31 4.80
CA TYR A 338 6.41 -1.53 4.38
C TYR A 338 6.88 -0.38 3.48
N PHE A 339 8.09 0.08 3.72
CA PHE A 339 8.77 1.11 2.94
C PHE A 339 10.19 0.66 2.56
N ASP A 340 10.56 0.91 1.31
CA ASP A 340 11.93 0.81 0.79
C ASP A 340 12.35 2.19 0.29
N ALA A 341 13.24 2.84 1.04
CA ALA A 341 13.53 4.26 0.93
C ALA A 341 14.99 4.54 0.57
N TYR A 342 15.18 5.25 -0.54
CA TYR A 342 16.48 5.75 -1.01
C TYR A 342 16.61 7.24 -0.68
N ALA A 343 17.79 7.63 -0.21
CA ALA A 343 18.13 9.02 0.01
C ALA A 343 18.55 9.73 -1.30
N PRO A 344 18.24 11.04 -1.47
CA PRO A 344 17.22 11.80 -0.75
C PRO A 344 15.80 11.51 -1.28
N GLY A 345 14.86 11.24 -0.36
CA GLY A 345 13.42 11.41 -0.58
C GLY A 345 12.75 10.52 -1.64
N LYS A 346 13.17 9.27 -1.86
CA LYS A 346 12.51 8.37 -2.83
C LYS A 346 12.05 7.04 -2.21
N LEU A 347 10.77 6.68 -2.35
CA LEU A 347 10.31 5.32 -2.00
C LEU A 347 10.27 4.46 -3.25
N LYS A 348 11.10 3.42 -3.29
CA LYS A 348 11.14 2.44 -4.37
C LYS A 348 9.96 1.48 -4.30
N ALA A 349 9.59 1.03 -3.11
CA ALA A 349 8.47 0.14 -2.87
C ALA A 349 7.71 0.58 -1.62
N VAL A 350 6.38 0.53 -1.69
CA VAL A 350 5.49 0.96 -0.61
C VAL A 350 4.28 0.05 -0.54
N TYR A 351 3.96 -0.41 0.67
CA TYR A 351 2.70 -1.07 0.99
C TYR A 351 2.13 -0.50 2.30
N ARG A 352 0.81 -0.29 2.37
CA ARG A 352 0.13 0.41 3.49
C ARG A 352 -1.19 -0.27 3.85
N GLY A 353 -1.13 -1.53 4.28
CA GLY A 353 -2.31 -2.30 4.72
C GLY A 353 -3.04 -1.69 5.92
N ASN A 354 -2.34 -0.89 6.74
CA ASN A 354 -2.91 -0.12 7.84
C ASN A 354 -3.40 1.29 7.46
N GLY A 355 -3.23 1.72 6.19
CA GLY A 355 -3.62 3.05 5.75
C GLY A 355 -2.76 4.21 6.24
N ILE A 356 -1.57 3.95 6.80
CA ILE A 356 -0.65 5.01 7.22
C ILE A 356 -0.41 6.01 6.06
N PRO A 357 -0.40 7.33 6.31
CA PRO A 357 0.05 8.32 5.34
C PRO A 357 1.46 8.02 4.83
N LEU A 358 1.78 8.47 3.61
CA LEU A 358 3.15 8.37 3.11
C LEU A 358 4.04 9.38 3.85
N PRO A 359 5.29 9.00 4.20
CA PRO A 359 6.24 9.95 4.77
C PRO A 359 6.64 11.04 3.77
N TRP A 360 6.53 10.77 2.47
CA TRP A 360 6.64 11.75 1.38
C TRP A 360 5.95 11.24 0.09
N GLY A 361 5.69 12.15 -0.86
CA GLY A 361 5.12 11.81 -2.16
C GLY A 361 6.16 11.15 -3.09
N ASN A 362 5.78 10.08 -3.78
CA ASN A 362 6.67 9.44 -4.77
C ASN A 362 6.76 10.18 -6.11
N MET A 363 5.81 11.08 -6.40
CA MET A 363 5.69 11.78 -7.68
C MET A 363 6.31 13.19 -7.66
N ARG A 364 6.53 13.75 -6.45
CA ARG A 364 7.20 15.04 -6.26
C ARG A 364 8.00 14.98 -4.96
N VAL A 365 9.21 15.53 -4.99
CA VAL A 365 10.01 15.74 -3.78
C VAL A 365 9.18 16.57 -2.81
N VAL A 366 9.02 16.08 -1.58
CA VAL A 366 8.35 16.84 -0.52
C VAL A 366 9.37 17.81 0.05
N GLU A 367 9.01 19.09 0.06
CA GLU A 367 9.88 20.17 0.54
C GLU A 367 10.15 20.07 2.05
N ASP A 368 9.17 19.60 2.83
CA ASP A 368 9.24 19.52 4.31
C ASP A 368 8.99 18.10 4.87
N PRO A 369 9.88 17.13 4.63
CA PRO A 369 9.71 15.78 5.15
C PRO A 369 10.07 15.71 6.64
N CYS A 370 9.16 15.16 7.46
CA CYS A 370 9.37 15.01 8.90
C CYS A 370 10.58 14.12 9.23
N GLN A 371 11.64 14.69 9.80
CA GLN A 371 12.90 13.97 10.09
C GLN A 371 12.79 12.91 11.21
N HIS A 372 11.65 12.86 11.92
CA HIS A 372 11.44 11.96 13.06
C HIS A 372 10.86 10.59 12.68
N TRP A 373 10.53 10.36 11.41
CA TRP A 373 10.19 9.00 10.97
C TRP A 373 11.40 8.09 11.12
N ALA A 374 11.17 6.85 11.58
CA ALA A 374 12.22 5.85 11.75
C ALA A 374 13.09 5.67 10.49
N VAL A 375 12.47 5.75 9.30
CA VAL A 375 13.15 5.68 8.01
C VAL A 375 14.18 6.81 7.83
N PHE A 376 13.83 8.06 8.16
CA PHE A 376 14.73 9.21 7.98
C PHE A 376 15.90 9.20 8.96
N ARG A 377 15.62 8.89 10.22
CA ARG A 377 16.67 8.77 11.23
C ARG A 377 17.71 7.74 10.84
N MET A 378 17.29 6.58 10.35
CA MET A 378 18.22 5.54 9.89
C MET A 378 18.98 5.93 8.62
N ILE A 379 18.42 6.82 7.78
CA ILE A 379 19.15 7.38 6.62
C ILE A 379 20.28 8.28 7.09
N ASN A 380 19.98 9.21 8.01
CA ASN A 380 20.86 10.30 8.42
C ASN A 380 21.85 9.92 9.53
N GLU A 381 21.48 9.01 10.44
CA GLU A 381 22.30 8.58 11.56
C GLU A 381 23.04 7.27 11.21
N PRO A 382 24.37 7.18 11.42
CA PRO A 382 25.10 5.93 11.25
C PRO A 382 24.74 4.95 12.39
N GLN A 383 23.72 4.13 12.16
CA GLN A 383 23.29 3.10 13.10
C GLN A 383 23.68 1.70 12.60
N VAL A 384 24.29 0.92 13.48
CA VAL A 384 24.61 -0.49 13.23
C VAL A 384 23.43 -1.36 13.70
N GLY A 385 22.93 -2.22 12.81
CA GLY A 385 21.85 -3.15 13.12
C GLY A 385 20.46 -2.61 12.78
N THR A 386 19.45 -3.02 13.55
CA THR A 386 18.06 -2.60 13.37
C THR A 386 17.65 -1.55 14.40
N SER A 387 16.62 -0.77 14.09
CA SER A 387 16.10 0.29 14.95
C SER A 387 14.59 0.16 15.09
N ALA A 388 14.11 -0.09 16.31
CA ALA A 388 12.69 -0.18 16.64
C ALA A 388 12.19 1.13 17.25
N GLN A 389 11.08 1.67 16.76
CA GLN A 389 10.54 2.96 17.19
C GLN A 389 9.02 2.89 17.40
N ILE A 390 8.55 3.38 18.55
CA ILE A 390 7.14 3.71 18.77
C ILE A 390 6.90 5.14 18.29
N SER A 391 5.95 5.29 17.38
CA SER A 391 5.63 6.57 16.75
C SER A 391 4.14 6.88 16.87
N ILE A 392 3.80 8.14 17.07
CA ILE A 392 2.42 8.62 17.12
C ILE A 392 2.20 9.56 15.95
N LEU A 393 1.15 9.30 15.19
CA LEU A 393 0.79 10.07 14.00
C LEU A 393 -0.71 10.32 14.00
N ASP A 394 -1.11 11.56 13.76
CA ASP A 394 -2.52 11.89 13.50
C ASP A 394 -2.91 11.46 12.08
N VAL A 395 -3.98 10.68 12.00
CA VAL A 395 -4.60 10.26 10.73
C VAL A 395 -6.07 10.65 10.81
N ALA A 396 -6.50 11.53 9.91
CA ALA A 396 -7.87 12.07 9.91
C ALA A 396 -8.29 12.66 11.28
N GLN A 397 -7.37 13.41 11.91
CA GLN A 397 -7.54 14.02 13.24
C GLN A 397 -7.59 13.04 14.43
N GLU A 398 -7.40 11.74 14.19
CA GLU A 398 -7.30 10.72 15.24
C GLU A 398 -5.84 10.29 15.45
N PRO A 399 -5.33 10.32 16.70
CA PRO A 399 -3.98 9.84 16.98
C PRO A 399 -3.91 8.32 16.88
N ARG A 400 -2.89 7.82 16.16
CA ARG A 400 -2.60 6.38 16.04
C ARG A 400 -1.19 6.06 16.50
N ILE A 401 -1.05 4.91 17.16
CA ILE A 401 0.23 4.39 17.64
C ILE A 401 0.76 3.38 16.64
N TYR A 402 1.93 3.66 16.09
CA TYR A 402 2.65 2.77 15.20
C TYR A 402 3.91 2.25 15.89
N CYS A 403 4.27 1.01 15.56
CA CYS A 403 5.61 0.50 15.83
C CYS A 403 6.28 0.15 14.52
N CYS A 404 7.52 0.56 14.33
CA CYS A 404 8.30 0.30 13.12
C CYS A 404 9.67 -0.29 13.47
N GLU A 405 10.15 -1.23 12.66
CA GLU A 405 11.54 -1.66 12.65
C GLU A 405 12.20 -1.31 11.33
N SER A 406 13.35 -0.64 11.41
CA SER A 406 14.12 -0.16 10.26
C SER A 406 15.52 -0.77 10.21
N ILE A 407 16.05 -0.99 9.01
CA ILE A 407 17.41 -1.47 8.76
C ILE A 407 18.01 -0.76 7.53
N LYS A 408 19.28 -0.33 7.65
CA LYS A 408 20.06 0.22 6.54
C LYS A 408 20.74 -0.92 5.78
N VAL A 409 20.60 -0.93 4.47
CA VAL A 409 21.20 -1.94 3.59
C VAL A 409 21.76 -1.27 2.34
N GLU A 410 22.67 -1.97 1.68
CA GLU A 410 23.28 -1.54 0.42
C GLU A 410 22.78 -2.43 -0.73
N ASP A 411 22.46 -1.83 -1.87
CA ASP A 411 22.11 -2.60 -3.07
C ASP A 411 23.33 -2.98 -3.92
N MET A 412 23.13 -3.82 -4.94
CA MET A 412 24.23 -4.30 -5.80
C MET A 412 24.93 -3.18 -6.59
N ALA A 413 24.33 -1.99 -6.69
CA ALA A 413 24.93 -0.84 -7.35
C ALA A 413 25.65 0.09 -6.35
N GLY A 414 25.83 -0.35 -5.10
CA GLY A 414 26.49 0.42 -4.04
C GLY A 414 25.63 1.51 -3.41
N ASN A 415 24.32 1.52 -3.69
CA ASN A 415 23.44 2.56 -3.16
C ASN A 415 22.89 2.12 -1.78
N ASN A 416 23.06 3.00 -0.79
CA ASN A 416 22.45 2.84 0.52
C ASN A 416 20.95 3.16 0.47
N HIS A 417 20.15 2.31 1.10
CA HIS A 417 18.73 2.54 1.33
C HIS A 417 18.29 1.99 2.68
N VAL A 418 17.12 2.41 3.14
CA VAL A 418 16.52 1.97 4.39
C VAL A 418 15.25 1.19 4.10
N LEU A 419 15.20 0.00 4.68
CA LEU A 419 14.00 -0.83 4.70
C LEU A 419 13.29 -0.61 6.03
N CYS A 420 11.99 -0.43 6.00
CA CYS A 420 11.17 -0.27 7.19
C CYS A 420 9.90 -1.10 7.07
N ALA A 421 9.61 -1.89 8.11
CA ALA A 421 8.33 -2.56 8.28
C ALA A 421 7.72 -2.04 9.57
N GLY A 422 6.41 -1.87 9.60
CA GLY A 422 5.74 -1.47 10.82
C GLY A 422 4.28 -1.85 10.86
N ILE A 423 3.68 -1.68 12.03
CA ILE A 423 2.30 -2.04 12.32
C ILE A 423 1.57 -0.91 13.03
N ASP A 424 0.26 -0.80 12.82
CA ASP A 424 -0.65 -0.02 13.65
C ASP A 424 -0.98 -0.84 14.90
N LEU A 425 -0.80 -0.30 16.10
CA LEU A 425 -1.09 -1.01 17.36
C LEU A 425 -2.53 -0.82 17.82
N ASN A 426 -3.24 0.22 17.35
CA ASN A 426 -4.57 0.56 17.84
C ASN A 426 -5.57 -0.61 17.72
N PRO A 427 -5.70 -1.29 16.55
CA PRO A 427 -6.64 -2.42 16.44
C PRO A 427 -6.33 -3.58 17.40
N ALA A 428 -5.05 -3.78 17.75
CA ALA A 428 -4.66 -4.82 18.70
C ALA A 428 -4.93 -4.43 20.15
N ILE A 429 -4.81 -3.13 20.49
CA ILE A 429 -5.19 -2.58 21.81
C ILE A 429 -6.71 -2.75 22.02
N ASP A 430 -7.52 -2.35 21.04
CA ASP A 430 -8.98 -2.45 21.12
C ASP A 430 -9.44 -3.91 21.22
N ALA A 431 -8.79 -4.83 20.49
CA ALA A 431 -9.08 -6.26 20.55
C ALA A 431 -8.78 -6.89 21.92
N GLN A 432 -7.94 -6.25 22.75
CA GLN A 432 -7.66 -6.65 24.13
C GLN A 432 -8.60 -5.97 25.15
N GLY A 433 -9.60 -5.21 24.70
CA GLY A 433 -10.53 -4.47 25.55
C GLY A 433 -9.96 -3.15 26.10
N GLY A 434 -8.83 -2.68 25.56
CA GLY A 434 -8.30 -1.35 25.86
C GLY A 434 -9.02 -0.26 25.05
N ASP A 435 -8.76 1.00 25.40
CA ASP A 435 -9.18 2.17 24.62
C ASP A 435 -7.95 2.73 23.88
N ALA A 436 -7.77 2.33 22.63
CA ALA A 436 -6.64 2.78 21.84
C ALA A 436 -6.64 4.29 21.60
N ALA A 437 -7.82 4.91 21.45
CA ALA A 437 -7.94 6.34 21.19
C ALA A 437 -7.47 7.15 22.40
N SER A 438 -7.91 6.78 23.60
CA SER A 438 -7.48 7.44 24.84
C SER A 438 -5.98 7.26 25.09
N ILE A 439 -5.43 6.06 24.91
CA ILE A 439 -3.99 5.81 25.09
C ILE A 439 -3.17 6.60 24.07
N ALA A 440 -3.59 6.64 22.81
CA ALA A 440 -2.91 7.38 21.76
C ALA A 440 -2.96 8.91 21.99
N ALA A 441 -4.11 9.42 22.46
CA ALA A 441 -4.27 10.84 22.81
C ALA A 441 -3.41 11.24 24.02
N GLU A 442 -3.39 10.41 25.07
CA GLU A 442 -2.53 10.63 26.24
C GLU A 442 -1.05 10.66 25.83
N LEU A 443 -0.59 9.63 25.09
CA LEU A 443 0.79 9.55 24.66
C LEU A 443 1.18 10.70 23.72
N LYS A 444 0.25 11.13 22.85
CA LYS A 444 0.44 12.30 22.00
C LYS A 444 0.68 13.56 22.84
N GLN A 445 -0.17 13.81 23.84
CA GLN A 445 -0.07 15.00 24.68
C GLN A 445 1.25 15.01 25.46
N ILE A 446 1.61 13.90 26.10
CA ILE A 446 2.85 13.78 26.86
C ILE A 446 4.06 14.04 25.96
N CYS A 447 4.08 13.48 24.75
CA CYS A 447 5.16 13.78 23.82
C CYS A 447 5.15 15.26 23.42
N ALA A 448 4.00 15.86 23.10
CA ALA A 448 3.91 17.26 22.69
C ALA A 448 4.46 18.21 23.76
N ASP A 449 4.18 17.93 25.03
CA ASP A 449 4.66 18.68 26.18
C ASP A 449 6.19 18.55 26.41
N ASN A 450 6.81 17.50 25.84
CA ASN A 450 8.24 17.18 25.99
C ASN A 450 9.00 17.28 24.65
N SER A 451 8.76 18.31 23.84
CA SER A 451 9.44 18.53 22.53
C SER A 451 9.27 17.38 21.52
N GLY A 452 8.22 16.59 21.69
CA GLY A 452 7.77 15.52 20.80
C GLY A 452 8.47 14.16 20.96
N SER A 453 9.29 13.95 21.98
CA SER A 453 9.84 12.64 22.33
C SER A 453 9.78 12.43 23.84
N VAL A 454 9.37 11.25 24.30
CA VAL A 454 9.30 10.98 25.75
C VAL A 454 9.50 9.51 26.08
N ASP A 455 10.06 9.24 27.24
CA ASP A 455 9.97 7.92 27.87
C ASP A 455 8.52 7.63 28.26
N MET A 456 7.94 6.59 27.68
CA MET A 456 6.54 6.24 27.93
C MET A 456 6.26 5.98 29.43
N PRO A 457 5.15 6.51 29.97
CA PRO A 457 4.67 6.19 31.31
C PRO A 457 4.51 4.67 31.53
N LYS A 458 4.68 4.24 32.79
CA LYS A 458 4.64 2.80 33.15
C LYS A 458 3.33 2.12 32.76
N HIS A 459 2.19 2.77 32.90
CA HIS A 459 0.88 2.18 32.55
C HIS A 459 0.73 2.01 31.03
N ILE A 460 1.17 2.97 30.22
CA ILE A 460 1.20 2.85 28.75
C ILE A 460 2.15 1.71 28.34
N LYS A 461 3.35 1.63 28.93
CA LYS A 461 4.29 0.53 28.68
C LYS A 461 3.67 -0.83 28.98
N GLN A 462 2.94 -0.96 30.09
CA GLN A 462 2.25 -2.20 30.46
C GLN A 462 1.18 -2.60 29.44
N ASN A 463 0.35 -1.64 28.99
CA ASN A 463 -0.67 -1.88 27.97
C ASN A 463 -0.05 -2.34 26.65
N LEU A 464 0.95 -1.61 26.15
CA LEU A 464 1.63 -1.96 24.90
C LEU A 464 2.40 -3.28 25.01
N MET A 465 2.95 -3.61 26.19
CA MET A 465 3.64 -4.88 26.42
C MET A 465 2.68 -6.07 26.36
N SER A 466 1.44 -5.91 26.83
CA SER A 466 0.40 -6.93 26.65
C SER A 466 0.13 -7.21 25.17
N VAL A 467 -0.02 -6.14 24.39
CA VAL A 467 -0.21 -6.24 22.93
C VAL A 467 0.99 -6.87 22.24
N ALA A 468 2.21 -6.48 22.61
CA ALA A 468 3.44 -7.03 22.03
C ALA A 468 3.54 -8.56 22.19
N LYS A 469 3.20 -9.07 23.38
CA LYS A 469 3.20 -10.52 23.69
C LYS A 469 2.17 -11.29 22.86
N ILE A 470 1.00 -10.70 22.62
CA ILE A 470 -0.09 -11.35 21.88
C ILE A 470 0.19 -11.37 20.39
N LEU A 471 0.74 -10.27 19.86
CA LEU A 471 1.21 -10.22 18.48
C LEU A 471 2.45 -11.09 18.28
N ASN A 472 3.20 -11.37 19.34
CA ASN A 472 4.47 -12.10 19.32
C ASN A 472 5.49 -11.42 18.38
N ILE A 473 5.58 -10.09 18.45
CA ILE A 473 6.46 -9.28 17.60
C ILE A 473 7.52 -8.62 18.48
N ASN A 474 8.72 -9.16 18.50
CA ASN A 474 9.79 -8.78 19.43
C ASN A 474 10.26 -7.32 19.26
N TRP A 475 10.21 -6.78 18.05
CA TRP A 475 10.59 -5.38 17.82
C TRP A 475 9.56 -4.40 18.39
N VAL A 476 8.32 -4.83 18.69
CA VAL A 476 7.38 -4.02 19.48
C VAL A 476 7.88 -3.90 20.92
N GLU A 477 8.31 -5.01 21.53
CA GLU A 477 8.88 -5.00 22.88
C GLU A 477 10.12 -4.10 22.97
N ARG A 478 11.02 -4.18 21.98
CA ARG A 478 12.18 -3.27 21.88
C ARG A 478 11.76 -1.82 21.72
N GLY A 479 10.77 -1.55 20.86
CA GLY A 479 10.24 -0.20 20.66
C GLY A 479 9.67 0.41 21.95
N ILE A 480 9.04 -0.39 22.80
CA ILE A 480 8.50 0.05 24.10
C ILE A 480 9.59 0.47 25.10
N GLN A 481 10.81 -0.08 24.97
CA GLN A 481 11.94 0.32 25.81
C GLN A 481 12.55 1.65 25.38
N ASN A 482 12.35 2.06 24.13
CA ASN A 482 12.83 3.33 23.58
C ASN A 482 11.81 4.46 23.85
N GLU A 483 12.25 5.70 23.64
CA GLU A 483 11.35 6.86 23.65
C GLU A 483 10.27 6.74 22.57
N ALA A 484 9.04 7.08 22.93
CA ALA A 484 7.97 7.31 21.98
C ALA A 484 8.16 8.66 21.29
N ARG A 485 7.79 8.77 20.00
CA ARG A 485 8.02 9.97 19.19
C ARG A 485 6.79 10.44 18.44
N LEU A 486 6.53 11.74 18.47
CA LEU A 486 5.56 12.37 17.56
C LEU A 486 6.15 12.49 16.15
N ILE A 487 5.43 11.99 15.17
CA ILE A 487 5.75 12.14 13.76
C ILE A 487 4.60 12.84 13.04
N CYS A 488 4.89 13.45 11.90
CA CYS A 488 3.86 14.08 11.05
C CYS A 488 4.01 13.65 9.60
N SER A 489 2.91 13.67 8.86
CA SER A 489 2.92 13.35 7.42
C SER A 489 3.60 14.43 6.59
N ARG A 490 3.58 15.69 7.05
CA ARG A 490 4.24 16.85 6.44
C ARG A 490 4.64 17.86 7.52
N GLY A 491 5.68 18.65 7.28
CA GLY A 491 6.13 19.68 8.21
C GLY A 491 5.05 20.71 8.58
N ALA A 492 4.19 21.08 7.64
CA ALA A 492 3.09 22.02 7.86
C ALA A 492 2.04 21.57 8.90
N VAL A 493 1.97 20.27 9.18
CA VAL A 493 1.03 19.68 10.17
C VAL A 493 1.79 19.06 11.34
N CYS A 494 2.96 19.62 11.70
CA CYS A 494 3.77 19.13 12.81
C CYS A 494 3.05 19.32 14.16
N PRO A 495 2.79 18.25 14.93
CA PRO A 495 2.12 18.34 16.23
C PRO A 495 3.07 18.67 17.39
N ARG A 496 4.38 18.82 17.14
CA ARG A 496 5.38 19.09 18.19
C ARG A 496 5.32 20.55 18.61
N GLN A 497 5.61 20.79 19.89
CA GLN A 497 5.74 22.14 20.45
C GLN A 497 7.12 22.28 21.12
N PRO A 498 8.02 23.14 20.62
CA PRO A 498 7.91 23.93 19.39
C PRO A 498 7.87 23.04 18.12
N SER A 499 7.28 23.56 17.04
CA SER A 499 7.24 22.87 15.75
C SER A 499 8.66 22.71 15.18
N CYS A 500 8.94 21.58 14.54
CA CYS A 500 10.18 21.37 13.78
C CYS A 500 10.34 22.34 12.60
N TYR A 501 9.27 23.03 12.20
CA TYR A 501 9.25 23.93 11.05
C TYR A 501 8.71 25.29 11.47
N GLN A 502 9.40 26.35 11.07
CA GLN A 502 8.93 27.73 11.17
C GLN A 502 8.94 28.34 9.76
N ALA A 503 7.78 28.82 9.29
CA ALA A 503 7.60 29.38 7.95
C ALA A 503 8.08 28.47 6.78
N GLY A 504 7.90 27.14 6.90
CA GLY A 504 8.29 26.19 5.84
C GLY A 504 9.80 25.92 5.75
N LYS A 505 10.56 26.21 6.82
CA LYS A 505 11.98 25.82 6.95
C LYS A 505 12.17 24.95 8.19
N ALA A 506 12.93 23.87 8.04
CA ALA A 506 13.29 23.00 9.14
C ALA A 506 14.19 23.75 10.14
N LEU A 507 13.79 23.82 11.40
CA LEU A 507 14.61 24.34 12.51
C LEU A 507 15.60 23.29 13.03
N CYS A 508 15.50 22.04 12.57
CA CYS A 508 16.29 20.91 13.06
C CYS A 508 17.68 20.79 12.39
N GLU A 509 18.11 21.75 11.58
CA GLU A 509 19.44 21.75 10.94
C GLU A 509 20.51 22.51 11.75
N GLU A 510 20.17 23.10 12.89
CA GLU A 510 21.13 23.79 13.77
C GLU A 510 21.16 23.17 15.18
N ALA A 511 21.69 21.95 15.30
CA ALA A 511 22.21 21.40 16.56
C ALA A 511 23.28 20.34 16.32
#